data_AF-A0A1Q8AKZ2-F1
#
_entry.id   AF-A0A1Q8AKZ2-F1
#
_cell.length_a   1.000
_cell.length_b   1.000
_cell.length_c   1.000
_cell.angle_alpha   90.00
_cell.angle_beta   90.00
_cell.angle_gamma   90.00
#
_symmetry.space_group_name_H-M   'P 1'
#
loop_
_entity.id
_entity.type
_entity.pdbx_description
1 polymer ?
#
loop_
_entity_poly.entity_id
_entity_poly.type
_entity_poly.pdbx_seq_one_letter_code
_entity_poly.pdbx_strand_id
1 'polypeptide(L)'
;MRTHLEMRPGRTAAGQALVEFALVAPVLLLIIGATVDMGRGLLLYSLLSGASGETARQGALVYYSGSNTLPPDCTALATPCSLQPLINSAHLLDPLGVQVVYQDSAAISAAPSYGTYTANADPTQPGTIALAGGTNPNTVYVFIYEIDSAAGNPNPRWSCPTCAAANGAHVRTSGHQRVVVDLKLKWQPVLARLLGLPATITFDSQSVQRMEF
;
A
#
# COMPACT_ATOMS: atom_id res chain seq x y z
N MET A 1 39.41 -66.86 -35.95
CA MET A 1 39.44 -66.87 -34.47
C MET A 1 38.60 -65.69 -33.97
N ARG A 2 37.73 -65.95 -32.99
CA ARG A 2 36.51 -65.18 -32.64
C ARG A 2 36.77 -63.76 -32.14
N THR A 3 35.96 -62.84 -32.68
CA THR A 3 35.63 -61.52 -32.14
C THR A 3 34.77 -61.64 -30.88
N HIS A 4 35.19 -61.04 -29.77
CA HIS A 4 34.36 -60.79 -28.59
C HIS A 4 34.17 -59.28 -28.45
N LEU A 5 33.03 -58.78 -28.93
CA LEU A 5 32.53 -57.44 -28.64
C LEU A 5 31.64 -57.57 -27.40
N GLU A 6 32.17 -57.17 -26.25
CA GLU A 6 31.44 -57.16 -24.98
C GLU A 6 30.70 -55.82 -24.84
N MET A 7 29.45 -55.81 -25.32
CA MET A 7 28.55 -54.66 -25.15
C MET A 7 27.99 -54.69 -23.73
N ARG A 8 28.64 -53.96 -22.81
CA ARG A 8 28.13 -53.73 -21.44
C ARG A 8 26.84 -52.89 -21.50
N PRO A 9 25.74 -53.33 -20.86
CA PRO A 9 24.46 -52.63 -20.95
C PRO A 9 24.46 -51.37 -20.08
N GLY A 10 24.20 -50.21 -20.70
CA GLY A 10 24.14 -48.89 -20.06
C GLY A 10 22.93 -48.68 -19.15
N ARG A 11 22.81 -49.47 -18.09
CA ARG A 11 21.73 -49.39 -17.07
C ARG A 11 21.97 -48.33 -15.99
N THR A 12 23.17 -47.74 -15.93
CA THR A 12 23.56 -46.74 -14.92
C THR A 12 23.27 -45.31 -15.32
N ALA A 13 23.17 -45.01 -16.62
CA ALA A 13 22.99 -43.64 -17.12
C ALA A 13 21.66 -43.01 -16.68
N ALA A 14 20.57 -43.77 -16.70
CA ALA A 14 19.24 -43.26 -16.32
C ALA A 14 19.12 -42.98 -14.81
N GLY A 15 19.72 -43.83 -13.95
CA GLY A 15 19.71 -43.63 -12.50
C GLY A 15 20.58 -42.47 -12.06
N GLN A 16 21.73 -42.26 -12.72
CA GLN A 16 22.63 -41.14 -12.46
C GLN A 16 21.97 -39.80 -12.85
N ALA A 17 21.33 -39.72 -14.02
CA ALA A 17 20.63 -38.51 -14.45
C ALA A 17 19.49 -38.11 -13.50
N LEU A 18 18.80 -39.10 -12.90
CA LEU A 18 17.73 -38.84 -11.92
C LEU A 18 18.28 -38.22 -10.63
N VAL A 19 19.45 -38.68 -10.16
CA VAL A 19 20.12 -38.12 -8.98
C VAL A 19 20.64 -36.70 -9.23
N GLU A 20 21.22 -36.46 -10.40
CA GLU A 20 21.69 -35.12 -10.80
C GLU A 20 20.52 -34.13 -10.88
N PHE A 21 19.37 -34.54 -11.45
CA PHE A 21 18.17 -33.72 -11.46
C PHE A 21 17.61 -33.47 -10.06
N ALA A 22 17.58 -34.49 -9.20
CA ALA A 22 17.08 -34.37 -7.82
C ALA A 22 17.93 -33.40 -6.97
N LEU A 23 19.23 -33.26 -7.26
CA LEU A 23 20.13 -32.31 -6.60
C LEU A 23 19.93 -30.87 -7.09
N VAL A 24 19.66 -30.68 -8.38
CA VAL A 24 19.50 -29.34 -8.97
C VAL A 24 18.08 -28.79 -8.79
N ALA A 25 17.07 -29.67 -8.78
CA ALA A 25 15.67 -29.28 -8.72
C ALA A 25 15.31 -28.36 -7.53
N PRO A 26 15.77 -28.58 -6.29
CA PRO A 26 15.47 -27.68 -5.17
C PRO A 26 16.03 -26.27 -5.38
N VAL A 27 17.26 -26.16 -5.89
CA VAL A 27 17.90 -24.87 -6.18
C VAL A 27 17.16 -24.15 -7.30
N LEU A 28 16.81 -24.87 -8.36
CA LEU A 28 16.03 -24.32 -9.47
C LEU A 28 14.67 -23.78 -9.00
N LEU A 29 13.95 -24.54 -8.16
CA LEU A 29 12.67 -24.12 -7.59
C LEU A 29 12.80 -22.88 -6.70
N LEU A 30 13.88 -22.77 -5.92
CA LEU A 30 14.16 -21.56 -5.14
C LEU A 30 14.39 -20.34 -6.02
N ILE A 31 15.19 -20.48 -7.10
CA ILE A 31 15.45 -19.38 -8.04
C ILE A 31 14.16 -18.94 -8.74
N ILE A 32 13.35 -19.89 -9.20
CA ILE A 32 12.06 -19.60 -9.83
C ILE A 32 11.12 -18.91 -8.83
N GLY A 33 11.00 -19.45 -7.61
CA GLY A 33 10.18 -18.86 -6.56
C GLY A 33 10.60 -17.44 -6.20
N ALA A 34 11.91 -17.19 -6.06
CA ALA A 34 12.45 -15.87 -5.79
C ALA A 34 12.18 -14.89 -6.95
N THR A 35 12.31 -15.35 -8.19
CA THR A 35 12.04 -14.52 -9.38
C THR A 35 10.56 -14.14 -9.47
N VAL A 36 9.65 -15.08 -9.19
CA VAL A 36 8.21 -14.83 -9.15
C VAL A 36 7.84 -13.86 -8.04
N ASP A 37 8.41 -14.01 -6.84
CA ASP A 37 8.20 -13.08 -5.72
C ASP A 37 8.71 -11.68 -6.05
N MET A 38 9.87 -11.56 -6.69
CA MET A 38 10.42 -10.28 -7.14
C MET A 38 9.50 -9.62 -8.19
N GLY A 39 9.01 -10.37 -9.17
CA GLY A 39 8.05 -9.87 -10.16
C GLY A 39 6.76 -9.37 -9.51
N ARG A 40 6.24 -10.10 -8.54
CA ARG A 40 5.06 -9.69 -7.75
C ARG A 40 5.35 -8.43 -6.93
N GLY A 41 6.51 -8.33 -6.30
CA GLY A 41 6.93 -7.14 -5.54
C GLY A 41 6.96 -5.88 -6.42
N LEU A 42 7.55 -5.97 -7.62
CA LEU A 42 7.59 -4.87 -8.58
C LEU A 42 6.21 -4.44 -9.08
N LEU A 43 5.32 -5.41 -9.34
CA LEU A 43 3.93 -5.13 -9.70
C LEU A 43 3.20 -4.38 -8.58
N LEU A 44 3.31 -4.86 -7.34
CA LEU A 44 2.69 -4.24 -6.17
C LEU A 44 3.19 -2.81 -5.96
N TYR A 45 4.49 -2.58 -6.10
CA TYR A 45 5.08 -1.25 -6.01
C TYR A 45 4.54 -0.29 -7.08
N SER A 46 4.42 -0.76 -8.32
CA SER A 46 3.90 0.05 -9.43
C SER A 46 2.43 0.43 -9.23
N LEU A 47 1.61 -0.51 -8.75
CA LEU A 47 0.21 -0.26 -8.41
C LEU A 47 0.08 0.68 -7.20
N LEU A 48 0.93 0.52 -6.19
CA LEU A 48 0.97 1.41 -5.02
C LEU A 48 1.27 2.85 -5.42
N SER A 49 2.23 3.04 -6.34
CA SER A 49 2.58 4.36 -6.86
C SER A 49 1.49 4.99 -7.73
N GLY A 50 0.77 4.19 -8.52
CA GLY A 50 -0.41 4.68 -9.24
C GLY A 50 -1.54 5.04 -8.28
N ALA A 51 -1.75 4.24 -7.25
CA ALA A 51 -2.80 4.44 -6.26
C ALA A 51 -2.59 5.71 -5.45
N SER A 52 -1.38 5.97 -4.96
CA SER A 52 -1.06 7.19 -4.20
C SER A 52 -1.32 8.45 -5.04
N GLY A 53 -0.89 8.47 -6.30
CA GLY A 53 -1.12 9.60 -7.21
C GLY A 53 -2.61 9.86 -7.46
N GLU A 54 -3.38 8.81 -7.77
CA GLU A 54 -4.81 8.95 -8.01
C GLU A 54 -5.56 9.39 -6.74
N THR A 55 -5.19 8.86 -5.56
CA THR A 55 -5.80 9.27 -4.29
C THR A 55 -5.48 10.73 -3.94
N ALA A 56 -4.26 11.21 -4.22
CA ALA A 56 -3.93 12.63 -4.02
C ALA A 56 -4.73 13.54 -4.96
N ARG A 57 -4.94 13.09 -6.20
CA ARG A 57 -5.77 13.79 -7.17
C ARG A 57 -7.23 13.87 -6.74
N GLN A 58 -7.81 12.74 -6.33
CA GLN A 58 -9.17 12.70 -5.80
C GLN A 58 -9.29 13.56 -4.54
N GLY A 59 -8.32 13.50 -3.64
CA GLY A 59 -8.32 14.26 -2.38
C GLY A 59 -8.23 15.78 -2.55
N ALA A 60 -7.71 16.26 -3.69
CA ALA A 60 -7.64 17.67 -4.04
C ALA A 60 -8.93 18.22 -4.67
N LEU A 61 -9.83 17.36 -5.16
CA LEU A 61 -11.09 17.79 -5.78
C LEU A 61 -12.00 18.50 -4.78
N VAL A 62 -12.71 19.54 -5.25
CA VAL A 62 -13.64 20.38 -4.46
C VAL A 62 -14.64 19.56 -3.65
N TYR A 63 -15.11 18.44 -4.20
CA TYR A 63 -16.04 17.53 -3.50
C TYR A 63 -15.46 16.98 -2.18
N TYR A 64 -14.16 16.67 -2.16
CA TYR A 64 -13.48 16.20 -0.95
C TYR A 64 -12.83 17.33 -0.16
N SER A 65 -12.34 18.40 -0.80
CA SER A 65 -11.60 19.50 -0.16
C SER A 65 -12.49 20.59 0.46
N GLY A 66 -13.73 20.74 0.00
CA GLY A 66 -14.69 21.75 0.45
C GLY A 66 -15.97 21.19 1.05
N SER A 67 -15.93 19.99 1.63
CA SER A 67 -17.08 19.25 2.17
C SER A 67 -17.94 19.98 3.22
N ASN A 68 -17.46 21.09 3.80
CA ASN A 68 -18.21 22.00 4.66
C ASN A 68 -19.09 23.01 3.89
N THR A 69 -18.96 23.08 2.56
CA THR A 69 -19.63 24.07 1.69
C THR A 69 -20.50 23.43 0.59
N LEU A 70 -20.49 22.10 0.44
CA LEU A 70 -21.32 21.41 -0.55
C LEU A 70 -22.69 21.00 0.05
N PRO A 71 -23.80 21.48 -0.53
CA PRO A 71 -25.13 20.93 -0.26
C PRO A 71 -25.32 19.59 -1.02
N PRO A 72 -25.94 18.56 -0.40
CA PRO A 72 -26.34 18.48 0.99
C PRO A 72 -25.15 18.12 1.89
N ASP A 73 -25.24 18.57 3.15
CA ASP A 73 -24.49 17.99 4.26
C ASP A 73 -24.54 16.45 4.15
N CYS A 74 -23.51 15.73 4.59
CA CYS A 74 -23.50 14.27 4.57
C CYS A 74 -24.76 13.63 5.25
N THR A 75 -25.65 14.40 5.87
CA THR A 75 -26.98 14.04 6.38
C THR A 75 -28.04 13.74 5.31
N ALA A 76 -27.99 14.30 4.10
CA ALA A 76 -29.05 14.14 3.08
C ALA A 76 -28.66 13.28 1.87
N LEU A 77 -27.39 12.89 1.77
CA LEU A 77 -26.98 11.81 0.87
C LEU A 77 -27.12 10.49 1.63
N ALA A 78 -28.15 9.70 1.30
CA ALA A 78 -28.34 8.33 1.78
C ALA A 78 -27.20 7.37 1.36
N THR A 79 -26.17 7.88 0.70
CA THR A 79 -24.91 7.20 0.39
C THR A 79 -23.82 7.82 1.27
N PRO A 80 -23.10 7.02 2.07
CA PRO A 80 -22.03 7.55 2.91
C PRO A 80 -21.08 8.39 2.06
N CYS A 81 -20.60 9.49 2.65
CA CYS A 81 -19.33 10.15 2.31
C CYS A 81 -18.23 9.09 2.52
N SER A 82 -18.24 8.08 1.65
CA SER A 82 -17.56 6.83 1.82
C SER A 82 -16.13 7.05 1.42
N LEU A 83 -15.23 6.50 2.23
CA LEU A 83 -13.81 6.43 1.91
C LEU A 83 -13.55 5.71 0.58
N GLN A 84 -14.48 4.85 0.18
CA GLN A 84 -14.37 3.95 -0.95
C GLN A 84 -13.88 4.65 -2.23
N PRO A 85 -14.56 5.67 -2.78
CA PRO A 85 -14.10 6.40 -3.96
C PRO A 85 -12.70 7.05 -3.82
N LEU A 86 -12.28 7.47 -2.63
CA LEU A 86 -10.97 8.11 -2.41
C LEU A 86 -9.81 7.09 -2.48
N ILE A 87 -10.02 5.90 -1.92
CA ILE A 87 -9.00 4.83 -1.84
C ILE A 87 -9.26 3.66 -2.80
N ASN A 88 -10.21 3.78 -3.72
CA ASN A 88 -10.56 2.74 -4.70
C ASN A 88 -9.36 2.27 -5.52
N SER A 89 -8.45 3.17 -5.85
CA SER A 89 -7.20 2.85 -6.54
C SER A 89 -6.29 1.93 -5.71
N ALA A 90 -6.26 2.09 -4.39
CA ALA A 90 -5.53 1.20 -3.49
C ALA A 90 -6.20 -0.19 -3.40
N HIS A 91 -7.53 -0.27 -3.49
CA HIS A 91 -8.26 -1.55 -3.51
C HIS A 91 -8.01 -2.40 -4.76
N LEU A 92 -7.35 -1.88 -5.81
CA LEU A 92 -6.84 -2.69 -6.91
C LEU A 92 -5.79 -3.72 -6.45
N LEU A 93 -5.24 -3.56 -5.24
CA LEU A 93 -4.31 -4.50 -4.61
C LEU A 93 -5.04 -5.66 -3.90
N ASP A 94 -6.34 -5.55 -3.61
CA ASP A 94 -7.14 -6.59 -2.92
C ASP A 94 -7.13 -7.94 -3.65
N PRO A 95 -7.35 -8.00 -4.99
CA PRO A 95 -7.28 -9.27 -5.74
C PRO A 95 -5.89 -9.92 -5.71
N LEU A 96 -4.83 -9.16 -5.39
CA LEU A 96 -3.47 -9.64 -5.25
C LEU A 96 -3.17 -10.17 -3.83
N GLY A 97 -4.17 -10.25 -2.96
CA GLY A 97 -4.06 -10.75 -1.59
C GLY A 97 -3.46 -9.74 -0.62
N VAL A 98 -3.64 -8.45 -0.90
CA VAL A 98 -3.20 -7.35 -0.05
C VAL A 98 -4.41 -6.64 0.54
N GLN A 99 -4.45 -6.38 1.84
CA GLN A 99 -5.56 -5.68 2.46
C GLN A 99 -5.29 -4.17 2.53
N VAL A 100 -6.30 -3.33 2.30
CA VAL A 100 -6.20 -1.88 2.47
C VAL A 100 -6.82 -1.46 3.80
N VAL A 101 -6.05 -0.71 4.60
CA VAL A 101 -6.51 -0.14 5.87
C VAL A 101 -6.34 1.37 5.83
N TYR A 102 -7.43 2.05 6.13
CA TYR A 102 -7.48 3.50 6.31
C TYR A 102 -8.10 3.82 7.67
N GLN A 103 -7.52 4.80 8.38
CA GLN A 103 -8.15 5.47 9.52
C GLN A 103 -7.90 6.97 9.43
N ASP A 104 -8.79 7.76 10.00
CA ASP A 104 -8.62 9.21 10.07
C ASP A 104 -7.48 9.60 11.02
N SER A 105 -6.77 10.65 10.65
CA SER A 105 -5.73 11.27 11.47
C SER A 105 -6.34 12.09 12.60
N ALA A 106 -5.66 12.10 13.76
CA ALA A 106 -6.08 12.90 14.91
C ALA A 106 -5.77 14.41 14.75
N ALA A 107 -4.91 14.78 13.80
CA ALA A 107 -4.54 16.16 13.49
C ALA A 107 -4.10 16.31 12.02
N ILE A 108 -4.01 17.56 11.54
CA ILE A 108 -3.67 17.91 10.14
C ILE A 108 -2.31 17.34 9.70
N SER A 109 -1.36 17.24 10.62
CA SER A 109 0.00 16.73 10.36
C SER A 109 0.32 15.59 11.35
N ALA A 110 -0.59 14.64 11.49
CA ALA A 110 -0.38 13.46 12.32
C ALA A 110 -0.71 12.18 11.55
N ALA A 111 -0.01 11.10 11.87
CA ALA A 111 -0.34 9.77 11.39
C ALA A 111 -1.50 9.17 12.23
N PRO A 112 -2.32 8.26 11.66
CA PRO A 112 -3.26 7.45 12.42
C PRO A 112 -2.56 6.46 13.35
N SER A 113 -3.35 5.73 14.15
CA SER A 113 -2.88 4.82 15.21
C SER A 113 -1.84 3.77 14.78
N TYR A 114 -1.81 3.41 13.50
CA TYR A 114 -0.90 2.42 12.92
C TYR A 114 0.44 3.02 12.42
N GLY A 115 0.71 4.31 12.66
CA GLY A 115 1.96 4.95 12.24
C GLY A 115 2.40 6.11 13.11
N THR A 116 3.58 6.64 12.78
CA THR A 116 4.17 7.83 13.39
C THR A 116 4.54 8.82 12.30
N TYR A 117 4.25 10.10 12.54
CA TYR A 117 4.59 11.19 11.62
C TYR A 117 5.79 11.96 12.18
N THR A 118 6.78 12.19 11.34
CA THR A 118 7.91 13.08 11.61
C THR A 118 7.83 14.25 10.63
N ALA A 119 7.68 15.46 11.16
CA ALA A 119 7.64 16.67 10.35
C ALA A 119 8.98 16.87 9.62
N ASN A 120 8.90 17.42 8.41
CA ASN A 120 10.09 17.90 7.70
C ASN A 120 10.60 19.18 8.37
N ALA A 121 11.91 19.44 8.27
CA ALA A 121 12.51 20.69 8.74
C ALA A 121 11.94 21.90 7.98
N ASP A 122 11.57 21.73 6.71
CA ASP A 122 10.79 22.69 5.94
C ASP A 122 9.29 22.39 6.08
N PRO A 123 8.48 23.28 6.69
CA PRO A 123 7.05 23.05 6.92
C PRO A 123 6.22 22.99 5.63
N THR A 124 6.78 23.41 4.49
CA THR A 124 6.13 23.39 3.17
C THR A 124 6.34 22.09 2.40
N GLN A 125 7.15 21.19 2.97
CA GLN A 125 7.48 19.90 2.40
C GLN A 125 6.79 18.77 3.17
N PRO A 126 6.48 17.65 2.50
CA PRO A 126 5.89 16.51 3.18
C PRO A 126 6.86 15.95 4.22
N GLY A 127 6.30 15.57 5.36
CA GLY A 127 7.01 14.81 6.40
C GLY A 127 7.24 13.35 6.02
N THR A 128 7.87 12.61 6.92
CA THR A 128 8.10 11.17 6.79
C THR A 128 7.16 10.41 7.71
N ILE A 129 6.49 9.39 7.17
CA ILE A 129 5.63 8.49 7.95
C ILE A 129 6.30 7.12 8.09
N ALA A 130 6.26 6.57 9.31
CA ALA A 130 6.72 5.22 9.59
C ALA A 130 5.59 4.36 10.16
N LEU A 131 5.55 3.09 9.77
CA LEU A 131 4.61 2.09 10.28
C LEU A 131 4.95 1.71 11.72
N ALA A 132 3.93 1.52 12.55
CA ALA A 132 4.09 0.95 13.89
C ALA A 132 4.48 -0.54 13.81
N GLY A 133 5.19 -1.03 14.84
CA GLY A 133 5.72 -2.42 14.87
C GLY A 133 4.64 -3.51 14.82
N GLY A 134 3.43 -3.24 15.34
CA GLY A 134 2.31 -4.19 15.40
C GLY A 134 1.48 -4.33 14.11
N THR A 135 1.95 -3.79 12.99
CA THR A 135 1.24 -3.81 11.70
C THR A 135 1.26 -5.19 11.03
N ASN A 136 0.19 -5.53 10.31
CA ASN A 136 0.02 -6.82 9.65
C ASN A 136 0.79 -6.90 8.32
N PRO A 137 1.33 -8.08 7.96
CA PRO A 137 1.92 -8.29 6.64
C PRO A 137 0.83 -8.35 5.56
N ASN A 138 1.22 -8.02 4.33
CA ASN A 138 0.36 -7.87 3.16
C ASN A 138 -0.79 -6.90 3.40
N THR A 139 -0.49 -5.77 4.06
CA THR A 139 -1.46 -4.69 4.29
C THR A 139 -0.88 -3.36 3.81
N VAL A 140 -1.69 -2.61 3.06
CA VAL A 140 -1.47 -1.21 2.70
C VAL A 140 -2.10 -0.35 3.77
N TYR A 141 -1.29 0.50 4.38
CA TYR A 141 -1.74 1.53 5.29
C TYR A 141 -1.76 2.85 4.54
N VAL A 142 -2.94 3.45 4.48
CA VAL A 142 -3.17 4.71 3.79
C VAL A 142 -3.02 5.84 4.81
N PHE A 143 -2.19 6.82 4.49
CA PHE A 143 -2.03 8.04 5.27
C PHE A 143 -2.42 9.22 4.39
N ILE A 144 -3.36 10.02 4.87
CA ILE A 144 -3.77 11.23 4.18
C ILE A 144 -3.71 12.39 5.18
N TYR A 145 -2.88 13.38 4.86
CA TYR A 145 -2.64 14.53 5.72
C TYR A 145 -2.44 15.78 4.88
N GLU A 146 -2.40 16.94 5.52
CA GLU A 146 -2.20 18.22 4.82
C GLU A 146 -0.99 18.96 5.39
N ILE A 147 -0.38 19.80 4.57
CA ILE A 147 0.72 20.69 4.94
C ILE A 147 0.35 22.13 4.55
N ASP A 148 1.08 23.11 5.10
CA ASP A 148 0.82 24.54 4.92
C ASP A 148 -0.54 25.04 5.46
N SER A 149 -1.04 24.41 6.54
CA SER A 149 -2.30 24.82 7.17
C SER A 149 -2.13 26.02 8.12
N ALA A 150 -3.18 26.84 8.24
CA ALA A 150 -3.23 27.92 9.21
C ALA A 150 -3.63 27.36 10.59
N ALA A 151 -3.04 27.93 11.66
CA ALA A 151 -3.38 27.54 13.03
C ALA A 151 -4.88 27.75 13.31
N GLY A 152 -5.54 26.74 13.87
CA GLY A 152 -6.98 26.75 14.15
C GLY A 152 -7.86 26.07 13.09
N ASN A 153 -7.27 25.58 12.00
CA ASN A 153 -8.00 24.77 11.03
C ASN A 153 -8.47 23.44 11.65
N PRO A 154 -9.69 22.97 11.33
CA PRO A 154 -10.21 21.71 11.84
C PRO A 154 -9.39 20.52 11.33
N ASN A 155 -9.32 19.45 12.12
CA ASN A 155 -8.64 18.21 11.72
C ASN A 155 -9.23 17.64 10.43
N PRO A 156 -8.39 17.12 9.52
CA PRO A 156 -8.89 16.58 8.26
C PRO A 156 -9.58 15.26 8.57
N ARG A 157 -10.86 15.16 8.22
CA ARG A 157 -11.61 13.91 8.25
C ARG A 157 -11.95 13.55 6.83
N TRP A 158 -11.47 12.39 6.38
CA TRP A 158 -11.74 11.88 5.04
C TRP A 158 -12.85 10.83 5.06
N SER A 159 -13.16 10.31 6.25
CA SER A 159 -14.30 9.42 6.49
C SER A 159 -15.42 10.11 7.24
N CYS A 160 -16.67 9.76 6.91
CA CYS A 160 -17.83 10.10 7.72
C CYS A 160 -18.68 8.84 7.99
N PRO A 161 -18.43 8.11 9.10
CA PRO A 161 -19.13 6.85 9.38
C PRO A 161 -20.55 7.05 9.94
N THR A 162 -20.85 8.18 10.58
CA THR A 162 -22.19 8.52 11.08
C THR A 162 -22.50 9.95 10.70
N CYS A 163 -23.05 10.14 9.50
CA CYS A 163 -23.38 11.46 8.98
C CYS A 163 -24.61 12.11 9.61
N ALA A 164 -25.14 11.58 10.72
CA ALA A 164 -26.00 12.37 11.61
C ALA A 164 -25.07 13.23 12.46
N ALA A 165 -25.28 14.54 12.45
CA ALA A 165 -24.50 15.56 13.14
C ALA A 165 -24.40 15.34 14.67
N ALA A 166 -23.70 14.30 15.12
CA ALA A 166 -23.48 13.99 16.52
C ALA A 166 -22.32 14.80 17.11
N ASN A 167 -21.59 15.60 16.31
CA ASN A 167 -20.45 16.39 16.78
C ASN A 167 -20.12 17.60 15.89
N GLY A 168 -21.09 18.47 15.53
CA GLY A 168 -20.83 19.83 14.98
C GLY A 168 -19.60 20.02 14.05
N ALA A 169 -19.34 19.08 13.14
CA ALA A 169 -17.98 18.86 12.61
C ALA A 169 -17.75 19.66 11.33
N HIS A 170 -16.96 20.73 11.42
CA HIS A 170 -16.49 21.47 10.24
C HIS A 170 -15.57 20.57 9.40
N VAL A 171 -16.00 20.18 8.20
CA VAL A 171 -15.23 19.30 7.31
C VAL A 171 -14.46 20.12 6.27
N ARG A 172 -13.18 20.36 6.57
CA ARG A 172 -12.15 20.99 5.73
C ARG A 172 -12.45 22.45 5.36
N THR A 173 -11.41 23.24 5.09
CA THR A 173 -11.53 24.63 4.67
C THR A 173 -10.70 24.80 3.42
N SER A 174 -11.32 25.22 2.32
CA SER A 174 -10.67 25.46 1.05
C SER A 174 -9.58 26.54 1.16
N GLY A 175 -8.43 26.34 0.51
CA GLY A 175 -7.31 27.29 0.55
C GLY A 175 -6.04 26.79 -0.17
N HIS A 176 -4.93 27.53 -0.05
CA HIS A 176 -3.63 27.22 -0.69
C HIS A 176 -2.88 25.98 -0.14
N GLN A 177 -3.60 25.08 0.53
CA GLN A 177 -3.06 23.92 1.21
C GLN A 177 -2.69 22.80 0.23
N ARG A 178 -1.76 21.93 0.65
CA ARG A 178 -1.34 20.75 -0.09
C ARG A 178 -1.80 19.50 0.66
N VAL A 179 -2.46 18.60 -0.07
CA VAL A 179 -2.79 17.25 0.40
C VAL A 179 -1.61 16.36 0.11
N VAL A 180 -1.21 15.58 1.10
CA VAL A 180 -0.21 14.54 0.97
C VAL A 180 -0.87 13.19 1.20
N VAL A 181 -0.67 12.28 0.26
CA VAL A 181 -1.06 10.89 0.38
C VAL A 181 0.20 10.06 0.45
N ASP A 182 0.31 9.25 1.49
CA ASP A 182 1.41 8.33 1.69
C ASP A 182 0.83 6.93 1.89
N LEU A 183 1.25 5.99 1.04
CA LEU A 183 0.84 4.60 1.08
C LEU A 183 2.03 3.74 1.51
N LYS A 184 1.87 3.03 2.63
CA LYS A 184 2.87 2.09 3.13
C LYS A 184 2.36 0.67 3.01
N LEU A 185 2.98 -0.13 2.15
CA LEU A 185 2.69 -1.55 2.01
C LEU A 185 3.74 -2.37 2.76
N LYS A 186 3.31 -3.10 3.81
CA LYS A 186 4.15 -4.10 4.47
C LYS A 186 4.06 -5.41 3.71
N TRP A 187 4.96 -5.67 2.76
CA TRP A 187 4.94 -6.86 1.92
C TRP A 187 5.76 -8.01 2.53
N GLN A 188 5.22 -9.23 2.44
CA GLN A 188 5.94 -10.45 2.79
C GLN A 188 6.02 -11.37 1.56
N PRO A 189 7.23 -11.74 1.08
CA PRO A 189 7.41 -12.69 -0.01
C PRO A 189 6.77 -14.04 0.33
N VAL A 190 6.17 -14.69 -0.67
CA VAL A 190 5.50 -15.98 -0.48
C VAL A 190 6.54 -17.06 -0.15
N LEU A 191 7.68 -17.04 -0.83
CA LEU A 191 8.78 -17.96 -0.57
C LEU A 191 9.35 -17.78 0.84
N ALA A 192 9.50 -16.53 1.30
CA ALA A 192 9.94 -16.25 2.67
C ALA A 192 8.93 -16.80 3.70
N ARG A 193 7.63 -16.60 3.47
CA ARG A 193 6.57 -17.14 4.31
C ARG A 193 6.57 -18.68 4.31
N LEU A 194 6.75 -19.30 3.14
CA LEU A 194 6.82 -20.76 2.98
C LEU A 194 7.99 -21.36 3.77
N LEU A 195 9.14 -20.67 3.79
CA LEU A 195 10.34 -21.07 4.51
C LEU A 195 10.33 -20.67 6.00
N GLY A 196 9.25 -20.05 6.49
CA GLY A 196 9.14 -19.60 7.89
C GLY A 196 10.06 -18.41 8.24
N LEU A 197 10.56 -17.69 7.24
CA LEU A 197 11.45 -16.54 7.44
C LEU A 197 10.61 -15.28 7.74
N PRO A 198 10.94 -14.51 8.80
CA PRO A 198 10.26 -13.27 9.15
C PRO A 198 10.72 -12.09 8.27
N ALA A 199 10.94 -12.31 6.97
CA ALA A 199 11.36 -11.26 6.05
C ALA A 199 10.15 -10.44 5.62
N THR A 200 10.15 -9.15 5.95
CA THR A 200 9.14 -8.19 5.45
C THR A 200 9.85 -6.97 4.90
N ILE A 201 9.29 -6.40 3.83
CA ILE A 201 9.79 -5.20 3.18
C ILE A 201 8.65 -4.18 3.19
N THR A 202 8.95 -2.95 3.60
CA THR A 202 7.97 -1.86 3.51
C THR A 202 8.20 -1.11 2.22
N PHE A 203 7.22 -1.17 1.32
CA PHE A 203 7.15 -0.27 0.18
C PHE A 203 6.46 1.01 0.59
N ASP A 204 6.99 2.11 0.07
CA ASP A 204 6.57 3.47 0.38
C ASP A 204 6.25 4.18 -0.92
N SER A 205 5.10 4.84 -0.97
CA SER A 205 4.75 5.74 -2.06
C SER A 205 4.07 6.97 -1.53
N GLN A 206 4.71 8.12 -1.74
CA GLN A 206 4.19 9.42 -1.35
C GLN A 206 3.89 10.26 -2.58
N SER A 207 2.71 10.89 -2.59
CA SER A 207 2.27 11.84 -3.60
C SER A 207 1.74 13.11 -2.92
N VAL A 208 1.97 14.26 -3.56
CA VAL A 208 1.56 15.56 -3.05
C VAL A 208 0.77 16.26 -4.14
N GLN A 209 -0.39 16.80 -3.78
CA GLN A 209 -1.20 17.60 -4.69
C GLN A 209 -1.69 18.87 -4.01
N ARG A 210 -1.62 19.97 -4.75
CA ARG A 210 -2.19 21.25 -4.30
C ARG A 210 -3.71 21.19 -4.44
N MET A 211 -4.43 21.68 -3.44
CA MET A 211 -5.87 21.87 -3.56
C MET A 211 -6.11 23.09 -4.45
N GLU A 212 -6.79 22.86 -5.57
CA GLU A 212 -7.11 23.93 -6.51
C GLU A 212 -8.37 24.65 -6.05
N PHE A 213 -8.23 25.94 -5.80
CA PHE A 213 -9.28 26.95 -5.70
C PHE A 213 -8.80 28.19 -6.43
#